data_AF-A0A2V7KBV9-F1
#
_entry.id   AF-A0A2V7KBV9-F1
#
_cell.length_a   1.000
_cell.length_b   1.000
_cell.length_c   1.000
_cell.angle_alpha   90.00
_cell.angle_beta   90.00
_cell.angle_gamma   90.00
#
_symmetry.space_group_name_H-M   'P 1'
#
loop_
_entity.id
_entity.type
_entity.pdbx_description
1 polymer ?
#
loop_
_entity_poly.entity_id
_entity_poly.type
_entity_poly.pdbx_seq_one_letter_code
_entity_poly.pdbx_strand_id
1 'polypeptide(L)'
;MSDILTWTPRTITAKDQCAHRIGRERNVYAVTAFVRRIKLHESDGDWHVEITEEEYTPVPASCIIVEIPAPPYGNIYRQARDQLAGLVDTTHLAANGDLDAPVEVTFTGAAFFDGYHQKQSSTGQHASQHGRCNSSLSALWELHPIYDVTAPVGP
;
A
#
# COMPACT_ATOMS: atom_id res chain seq x y z
N MET A 1 -10.15 5.16 -0.58
CA MET A 1 -8.81 5.38 -1.18
C MET A 1 -8.64 6.81 -1.70
N SER A 2 -9.61 7.32 -2.46
CA SER A 2 -9.52 8.61 -3.17
C SER A 2 -9.30 9.85 -2.30
N ASP A 3 -9.74 9.89 -1.02
CA ASP A 3 -9.41 11.03 -0.13
C ASP A 3 -7.89 11.21 0.04
N ILE A 4 -7.12 10.14 0.28
CA ILE A 4 -5.66 10.20 0.48
C ILE A 4 -4.97 10.85 -0.73
N LEU A 5 -5.44 10.54 -1.93
CA LEU A 5 -4.87 11.03 -3.19
C LEU A 5 -5.12 12.53 -3.43
N THR A 6 -6.02 13.16 -2.66
CA THR A 6 -6.29 14.61 -2.73
C THR A 6 -5.46 15.44 -1.76
N TRP A 7 -4.73 14.80 -0.84
CA TRP A 7 -3.93 15.53 0.14
C TRP A 7 -2.72 16.18 -0.52
N THR A 8 -2.34 17.36 -0.05
CA THR A 8 -1.11 18.00 -0.53
C THR A 8 0.10 17.14 -0.14
N PRO A 9 0.90 16.67 -1.12
CA PRO A 9 2.12 15.92 -0.83
C PRO A 9 3.09 16.76 0.01
N ARG A 10 3.81 16.09 0.91
CA ARG A 10 4.88 16.73 1.67
C ARG A 10 6.12 16.87 0.81
N THR A 11 6.88 17.95 1.01
CA THR A 11 8.22 18.08 0.43
C THR A 11 9.24 17.30 1.27
N ILE A 12 9.14 15.97 1.22
CA ILE A 12 10.08 15.04 1.84
C ILE A 12 10.67 14.12 0.77
N THR A 13 11.91 13.71 0.98
CA THR A 13 12.69 12.90 0.04
C THR A 13 13.42 11.79 0.78
N ALA A 14 14.15 10.94 0.05
CA ALA A 14 15.03 9.94 0.64
C ALA A 14 16.09 10.52 1.62
N LYS A 15 16.39 11.83 1.57
CA LYS A 15 17.30 12.50 2.51
C LYS A 15 16.65 12.78 3.87
N ASP A 16 15.33 12.77 3.92
CA ASP A 16 14.53 13.10 5.11
C ASP A 16 14.11 11.82 5.85
N GLN A 17 14.98 10.79 5.82
CA GLN A 17 14.72 9.51 6.47
C GLN A 17 14.40 9.75 7.95
N CYS A 18 13.36 9.06 8.44
CA CYS A 18 12.82 9.23 9.79
C CYS A 18 12.17 10.61 10.08
N ALA A 19 11.82 11.40 9.06
CA ALA A 19 11.02 12.61 9.28
C ALA A 19 9.72 12.29 10.03
N HIS A 20 9.39 13.10 11.03
CA HIS A 20 8.17 12.90 11.82
C HIS A 20 6.91 13.05 10.95
N ARG A 21 5.90 12.23 11.26
CA ARG A 21 4.54 12.36 10.73
C ARG A 21 3.87 13.62 11.26
N ILE A 22 3.18 14.35 10.40
CA ILE A 22 2.50 15.61 10.75
C ILE A 22 1.08 15.64 10.19
N GLY A 23 0.23 16.52 10.73
CA GLY A 23 -1.11 16.75 10.19
C GLY A 23 -1.94 15.46 10.10
N ARG A 24 -2.43 15.16 8.89
CA ARG A 24 -3.25 13.96 8.59
C ARG A 24 -2.49 12.65 8.79
N GLU A 25 -1.17 12.63 8.58
CA GLU A 25 -0.33 11.42 8.70
C GLU A 25 -0.20 10.89 10.14
N ARG A 26 -0.70 11.65 11.13
CA ARG A 26 -0.75 11.21 12.54
C ARG A 26 -1.98 10.36 12.87
N ASN A 27 -2.87 10.14 11.90
CA ASN A 27 -4.10 9.36 12.09
C ASN A 27 -4.01 7.98 11.42
N VAL A 28 -4.95 7.14 11.81
CA VAL A 28 -5.21 5.83 11.21
C VAL A 28 -6.48 5.94 10.37
N TYR A 29 -6.49 5.28 9.21
CA TYR A 29 -7.55 5.32 8.23
C TYR A 29 -7.98 3.91 7.87
N ALA A 30 -9.27 3.73 7.63
CA ALA A 30 -9.81 2.55 6.97
C ALA A 30 -9.95 2.84 5.47
N VAL A 31 -9.35 1.99 4.64
CA VAL A 31 -9.33 2.13 3.18
C VAL A 31 -9.82 0.84 2.55
N THR A 32 -10.98 0.91 1.93
CA THR A 32 -11.51 -0.15 1.06
C THR A 32 -10.96 0.04 -0.36
N ALA A 33 -10.39 -1.03 -0.93
CA ALA A 33 -9.79 -1.07 -2.25
C ALA A 33 -9.60 -2.52 -2.73
N PHE A 34 -9.34 -2.70 -4.02
CA PHE A 34 -9.01 -3.99 -4.61
C PHE A 34 -7.53 -4.32 -4.44
N VAL A 35 -7.23 -5.44 -3.81
CA VAL A 35 -5.92 -6.06 -3.83
C VAL A 35 -5.67 -6.65 -5.21
N ARG A 36 -4.53 -6.33 -5.82
CA ARG A 36 -4.16 -6.88 -7.14
C ARG A 36 -2.90 -7.71 -7.12
N ARG A 37 -1.98 -7.37 -6.22
CA ARG A 37 -0.67 -7.99 -6.15
C ARG A 37 -0.20 -8.01 -4.71
N ILE A 38 0.41 -9.12 -4.32
CA ILE A 38 1.04 -9.30 -3.02
C ILE A 38 2.45 -9.83 -3.24
N LYS A 39 3.41 -9.22 -2.57
CA LYS A 39 4.76 -9.76 -2.45
C LYS A 39 5.04 -10.11 -0.99
N LEU A 40 5.25 -11.39 -0.74
CA LEU A 40 5.35 -11.95 0.61
C LEU A 40 6.79 -12.01 1.16
N HIS A 41 7.78 -11.75 0.30
CA HIS A 41 9.20 -12.02 0.54
C HIS A 41 10.08 -10.83 0.12
N GLU A 42 9.68 -9.62 0.52
CA GLU A 42 10.52 -8.43 0.34
C GLU A 42 11.66 -8.40 1.36
N SER A 43 12.71 -7.64 1.05
CA SER A 43 13.96 -7.66 1.83
C SER A 43 13.84 -7.07 3.24
N ASP A 44 12.86 -6.19 3.45
CA ASP A 44 12.50 -5.63 4.76
C ASP A 44 11.67 -6.60 5.63
N GLY A 45 11.21 -7.70 5.03
CA GLY A 45 10.37 -8.71 5.65
C GLY A 45 8.87 -8.37 5.62
N ASP A 46 8.48 -7.24 5.03
CA ASP A 46 7.10 -6.77 4.98
C ASP A 46 6.33 -7.44 3.84
N TRP A 47 5.01 -7.52 3.99
CA TRP A 47 4.15 -7.89 2.88
C TRP A 47 3.77 -6.62 2.14
N HIS A 48 4.28 -6.48 0.91
CA HIS A 48 3.97 -5.35 0.04
C HIS A 48 2.75 -5.70 -0.79
N VAL A 49 1.71 -4.89 -0.68
CA VAL A 49 0.42 -5.12 -1.33
C VAL A 49 0.11 -3.92 -2.21
N GLU A 50 -0.08 -4.18 -3.51
CA GLU A 50 -0.56 -3.16 -4.44
C GLU A 50 -2.09 -3.16 -4.42
N ILE A 51 -2.68 -2.00 -4.08
CA ILE A 51 -4.13 -1.82 -4.07
C ILE A 51 -4.59 -0.74 -5.05
N THR A 52 -5.77 -0.95 -5.64
CA THR A 52 -6.39 -0.02 -6.59
C THR A 52 -7.84 0.27 -6.22
N GLU A 53 -8.35 1.44 -6.60
CA GLU A 53 -9.75 1.80 -6.35
C GLU A 53 -10.71 1.03 -7.26
N GLU A 54 -10.30 0.80 -8.50
CA GLU A 54 -11.08 0.07 -9.50
C GLU A 54 -10.66 -1.41 -9.54
N GLU A 55 -11.63 -2.29 -9.83
CA GLU A 55 -11.37 -3.73 -9.96
C GLU A 55 -10.44 -4.03 -11.14
N TYR A 56 -10.71 -3.46 -12.32
CA TYR A 56 -9.90 -3.66 -13.53
C TYR A 56 -9.56 -2.35 -14.27
N THR A 57 -8.27 -2.04 -14.33
CA THR A 57 -7.72 -0.87 -15.05
C THR A 57 -6.30 -1.21 -15.51
N PRO A 58 -5.97 -1.08 -16.80
CA PRO A 58 -4.62 -1.39 -17.30
C PRO A 58 -3.52 -0.50 -16.71
N VAL A 59 -3.83 0.76 -16.44
CA VAL A 59 -2.95 1.73 -15.76
C VAL A 59 -3.77 2.44 -14.70
N PRO A 60 -3.74 1.99 -13.44
CA PRO A 60 -4.54 2.58 -12.39
C PRO A 60 -4.04 3.99 -12.06
N ALA A 61 -4.89 5.01 -12.24
CA ALA A 61 -4.62 6.35 -11.74
C ALA A 61 -4.46 6.34 -10.20
N SER A 62 -5.20 5.46 -9.54
CA SER A 62 -5.16 5.16 -8.12
C SER A 62 -4.50 3.79 -7.88
N CYS A 63 -3.19 3.81 -7.60
CA CYS A 63 -2.43 2.65 -7.14
C CYS A 63 -1.60 3.12 -5.94
N ILE A 64 -1.85 2.58 -4.75
CA ILE A 64 -1.05 2.88 -3.55
C ILE A 64 -0.47 1.60 -2.98
N ILE A 65 0.57 1.75 -2.17
CA ILE A 65 1.20 0.62 -1.48
C ILE A 65 0.62 0.47 -0.07
N VAL A 66 0.40 -0.78 0.29
CA VAL A 66 0.05 -1.21 1.63
C VAL A 66 1.19 -2.10 2.12
N GLU A 67 1.74 -1.82 3.29
CA GLU A 67 2.78 -2.68 3.89
C GLU A 67 2.32 -3.22 5.25
N ILE A 68 2.35 -4.55 5.37
CA ILE A 68 2.05 -5.25 6.63
C ILE A 68 3.37 -5.71 7.24
N PRO A 69 3.79 -5.15 8.41
CA PRO A 69 5.07 -5.49 9.00
C PRO A 69 5.25 -6.98 9.33
N ALA A 70 6.50 -7.40 9.46
CA ALA A 70 6.83 -8.75 9.90
C ALA A 70 6.30 -9.07 11.32
N PRO A 71 5.85 -10.30 11.60
CA PRO A 71 5.36 -10.71 12.93
C PRO A 71 6.28 -10.41 14.13
N PRO A 72 7.63 -10.42 14.01
CA PRO A 72 8.50 -10.03 15.11
C PRO A 72 8.30 -8.59 15.62
N TYR A 73 7.72 -7.69 14.81
CA TYR A 73 7.43 -6.32 15.21
C TYR A 73 6.13 -6.18 16.03
N GLY A 74 5.30 -7.23 16.11
CA GLY A 74 4.08 -7.22 16.93
C GLY A 74 3.05 -8.26 16.49
N ASN A 75 2.31 -8.80 17.47
CA ASN A 75 1.26 -9.77 17.19
C ASN A 75 0.12 -9.21 16.31
N ILE A 76 -0.11 -7.91 16.38
CA ILE A 76 -1.09 -7.22 15.52
C ILE A 76 -0.77 -7.38 14.03
N TYR A 77 0.51 -7.40 13.65
CA TYR A 77 0.92 -7.58 12.25
C TYR A 77 0.81 -9.02 11.79
N ARG A 78 1.04 -9.99 12.69
CA ARG A 78 0.69 -11.39 12.43
C ARG A 78 -0.80 -11.53 12.14
N GLN A 79 -1.65 -10.94 12.98
CA GLN A 79 -3.10 -10.98 12.82
C GLN A 79 -3.52 -10.34 11.49
N ALA A 80 -2.99 -9.17 11.14
CA ALA A 80 -3.26 -8.52 9.86
C ALA A 80 -2.86 -9.37 8.65
N ARG A 81 -1.72 -10.08 8.71
CA ARG A 81 -1.31 -11.04 7.66
C ARG A 81 -2.26 -12.22 7.57
N ASP A 82 -2.62 -12.82 8.72
CA ASP A 82 -3.54 -13.96 8.78
C ASP A 82 -4.93 -13.57 8.26
N GLN A 83 -5.39 -12.36 8.57
CA GLN A 83 -6.65 -11.79 8.07
C GLN A 83 -6.61 -11.59 6.55
N LEU A 84 -5.56 -10.99 6.00
CA LEU A 84 -5.41 -10.84 4.55
C LEU A 84 -5.36 -12.21 3.86
N ALA A 85 -4.59 -13.16 4.39
CA ALA A 85 -4.50 -14.52 3.87
C ALA A 85 -5.82 -15.31 3.98
N GLY A 86 -6.72 -14.91 4.88
CA GLY A 86 -8.08 -15.46 4.97
C GLY A 86 -9.05 -14.90 3.93
N LEU A 87 -8.74 -13.75 3.33
CA LEU A 87 -9.57 -13.10 2.30
C LEU A 87 -9.02 -13.31 0.89
N VAL A 88 -7.70 -13.50 0.77
CA VAL A 88 -6.98 -13.60 -0.49
C VAL A 88 -6.15 -14.88 -0.50
N ASP A 89 -6.17 -15.63 -1.61
CA ASP A 89 -5.34 -16.82 -1.77
C ASP A 89 -3.86 -16.44 -1.95
N THR A 90 -3.17 -16.26 -0.83
CA THR A 90 -1.73 -15.99 -0.77
C THR A 90 -0.86 -17.22 -1.09
N THR A 91 -1.48 -18.40 -1.29
CA THR A 91 -0.76 -19.65 -1.61
C THR A 91 -0.66 -19.90 -3.12
N HIS A 92 -1.52 -19.26 -3.93
CA HIS A 92 -1.53 -19.34 -5.38
C HIS A 92 -1.35 -17.95 -6.03
N LEU A 93 -0.22 -17.31 -5.73
CA LEU A 93 0.18 -16.09 -6.43
C LEU A 93 0.92 -16.45 -7.73
N ALA A 94 0.71 -15.66 -8.79
CA ALA A 94 1.55 -15.74 -9.97
C ALA A 94 3.02 -15.46 -9.60
N ALA A 95 3.97 -15.84 -10.45
CA ALA A 95 5.41 -15.70 -10.16
C ALA A 95 5.85 -14.27 -9.81
N ASN A 96 5.07 -13.27 -10.20
CA ASN A 96 5.31 -11.87 -9.93
C ASN A 96 4.57 -11.37 -8.67
N GLY A 97 3.67 -12.15 -8.09
CA GLY A 97 2.83 -11.80 -6.94
C GLY A 97 1.40 -11.41 -7.28
N ASP A 98 1.01 -11.43 -8.56
CA ASP A 98 -0.35 -11.06 -8.97
C ASP A 98 -1.37 -12.10 -8.47
N LEU A 99 -2.56 -11.62 -8.14
CA LEU A 99 -3.73 -12.47 -7.93
C LEU A 99 -4.36 -12.86 -9.26
N ASP A 100 -4.99 -14.04 -9.30
CA ASP A 100 -5.80 -14.49 -10.45
C ASP A 100 -6.99 -13.55 -10.70
N ALA A 101 -7.62 -13.07 -9.62
CA ALA A 101 -8.67 -12.06 -9.65
C ALA A 101 -8.46 -11.05 -8.50
N PRO A 102 -8.66 -9.74 -8.75
CA PRO A 102 -8.63 -8.74 -7.70
C PRO A 102 -9.67 -9.02 -6.60
N VAL A 103 -9.30 -8.75 -5.34
CA VAL A 103 -10.19 -8.97 -4.19
C VAL A 103 -10.38 -7.64 -3.46
N GLU A 104 -11.62 -7.22 -3.26
CA GLU A 104 -11.93 -6.02 -2.47
C GLU A 104 -11.75 -6.31 -0.98
N VAL A 105 -11.00 -5.46 -0.28
CA VAL A 105 -10.62 -5.60 1.12
C VAL A 105 -10.60 -4.22 1.78
N THR A 106 -10.89 -4.15 3.08
CA THR A 106 -10.69 -2.95 3.88
C THR A 106 -9.44 -3.08 4.75
N PHE A 107 -8.47 -2.19 4.54
CA PHE A 107 -7.25 -2.07 5.32
C PHE A 107 -7.37 -0.95 6.34
N THR A 108 -7.05 -1.21 7.60
CA THR A 108 -6.92 -0.18 8.63
C THR A 108 -5.45 0.04 8.92
N GLY A 109 -4.93 1.23 8.61
CA GLY A 109 -3.50 1.53 8.71
C GLY A 109 -3.22 3.01 8.76
N ALA A 110 -1.96 3.35 9.04
CA ALA A 110 -1.56 4.75 9.08
C ALA A 110 -1.12 5.23 7.70
N ALA A 111 -1.79 6.27 7.19
CA ALA A 111 -1.54 6.81 5.85
C ALA A 111 -0.46 7.89 5.86
N PHE A 112 0.49 7.85 4.92
CA PHE A 112 1.51 8.89 4.77
C PHE A 112 2.04 8.99 3.34
N PHE A 113 2.73 10.10 3.06
CA PHE A 113 3.47 10.27 1.81
C PHE A 113 4.88 9.67 1.95
N ASP A 114 5.23 8.68 1.15
CA ASP A 114 6.57 8.12 1.09
C ASP A 114 7.45 8.86 0.06
N GLY A 115 8.14 9.89 0.56
CA GLY A 115 9.12 10.64 -0.23
C GLY A 115 10.42 9.89 -0.54
N TYR A 116 10.71 8.77 0.13
CA TYR A 116 11.91 7.97 -0.14
C TYR A 116 11.88 7.40 -1.57
N HIS A 117 10.68 6.99 -1.98
CA HIS A 117 10.40 6.40 -3.29
C HIS A 117 10.22 7.41 -4.42
N GLN A 118 10.16 8.72 -4.10
CA GLN A 118 10.08 9.78 -5.11
C GLN A 118 11.44 10.02 -5.79
N LYS A 119 11.46 9.95 -7.12
CA LYS A 119 12.63 10.26 -7.96
C LYS A 119 12.31 11.37 -8.95
N GLN A 120 13.34 12.11 -9.34
CA GLN A 120 13.27 13.13 -10.38
C GLN A 120 13.84 12.57 -11.69
N SER A 121 13.13 12.84 -12.79
CA SER A 121 13.60 12.57 -14.16
C SER A 121 13.50 13.83 -15.01
N SER A 122 13.94 13.75 -16.27
CA SER A 122 13.77 14.82 -17.26
C SER A 122 12.31 15.13 -17.59
N THR A 123 11.39 14.19 -17.35
CA THR A 123 9.94 14.35 -17.62
C THR A 123 9.14 14.69 -16.36
N GLY A 124 9.81 14.89 -15.21
CA GLY A 124 9.17 15.20 -13.94
C GLY A 124 9.43 14.15 -12.85
N GLN A 125 8.65 14.27 -11.77
CA GLN A 125 8.68 13.34 -10.65
C GLN A 125 8.01 12.01 -11.02
N HIS A 126 8.50 10.92 -10.44
CA HIS A 126 7.89 9.60 -10.56
C HIS A 126 8.13 8.77 -9.29
N ALA A 127 7.27 7.77 -9.07
CA ALA A 127 7.46 6.77 -8.04
C ALA A 127 8.47 5.70 -8.50
N SER A 128 9.15 5.08 -7.54
CA SER A 128 10.13 4.03 -7.80
C SER A 128 10.08 2.96 -6.71
N GLN A 129 10.44 1.72 -7.07
CA GLN A 129 10.44 0.55 -6.17
C GLN A 129 9.06 0.08 -5.69
N HIS A 130 7.96 0.64 -6.20
CA HIS A 130 6.57 0.21 -5.91
C HIS A 130 5.97 -0.67 -6.99
N GLY A 131 6.75 -1.63 -7.50
CA GLY A 131 6.28 -2.61 -8.48
C GLY A 131 5.58 -1.98 -9.70
N ARG A 132 4.33 -2.39 -9.97
CA ARG A 132 3.51 -1.81 -11.06
C ARG A 132 2.88 -0.48 -10.68
N CYS A 133 2.69 -0.20 -9.40
CA CYS A 133 2.19 1.10 -8.96
C CYS A 133 3.13 2.25 -9.37
N ASN A 134 4.41 2.00 -9.69
CA ASN A 134 5.32 2.99 -10.27
C ASN A 134 4.79 3.71 -11.54
N SER A 135 3.75 3.16 -12.18
CA SER A 135 3.04 3.80 -13.29
C SER A 135 2.22 5.04 -12.89
N SER A 136 2.03 5.31 -11.59
CA SER A 136 1.31 6.47 -11.06
C SER A 136 2.07 7.13 -9.90
N LEU A 137 1.93 8.45 -9.76
CA LEU A 137 2.42 9.20 -8.59
C LEU A 137 1.63 8.88 -7.32
N SER A 138 0.43 8.31 -7.46
CA SER A 138 -0.35 7.81 -6.32
C SER A 138 0.43 6.79 -5.50
N ALA A 139 1.38 6.07 -6.12
CA ALA A 139 2.20 5.10 -5.42
C ALA A 139 3.10 5.71 -4.34
N LEU A 140 3.28 7.04 -4.32
CA LEU A 140 3.98 7.74 -3.25
C LEU A 140 3.12 7.93 -2.00
N TRP A 141 1.86 7.51 -2.03
CA TRP A 141 1.05 7.38 -0.83
C TRP A 141 1.04 5.93 -0.37
N GLU A 142 1.10 5.72 0.93
CA GLU A 142 1.14 4.39 1.52
C GLU A 142 0.26 4.27 2.75
N LEU A 143 -0.19 3.04 3.02
CA LEU A 143 -0.68 2.62 4.32
C LEU A 143 0.35 1.70 4.94
N HIS A 144 1.14 2.24 5.88
CA HIS A 144 2.10 1.46 6.65
C HIS A 144 2.31 2.10 8.04
N PRO A 145 2.23 1.33 9.13
CA PRO A 145 1.83 -0.07 9.17
C PRO A 145 0.32 -0.28 9.14
N ILE A 146 -0.06 -1.45 8.62
CA ILE A 146 -1.42 -1.99 8.74
C ILE A 146 -1.61 -2.62 10.12
N TYR A 147 -2.79 -2.39 10.69
CA TYR A 147 -3.20 -2.89 12.01
C TYR A 147 -4.34 -3.91 11.93
N ASP A 148 -5.19 -3.84 10.90
CA ASP A 148 -6.35 -4.71 10.74
C ASP A 148 -6.74 -4.84 9.26
N VAL A 149 -7.24 -6.01 8.88
CA VAL A 149 -7.70 -6.31 7.52
C VAL A 149 -9.05 -7.03 7.60
N THR A 150 -10.05 -6.53 6.89
CA THR A 150 -11.42 -7.08 6.93
C THR A 150 -12.05 -7.17 5.56
N ALA A 151 -13.04 -8.04 5.42
CA ALA A 151 -13.93 -8.02 4.26
C ALA A 151 -14.60 -6.64 4.16
N PRO A 152 -14.87 -6.13 2.95
CA PRO A 152 -15.56 -4.86 2.78
C PRO A 152 -16.90 -4.91 3.51
N VAL A 153 -17.19 -3.86 4.27
CA VAL A 153 -18.53 -3.67 4.82
C VAL A 153 -19.41 -3.37 3.61
N GLY A 154 -20.37 -4.25 3.33
CA GLY A 154 -21.35 -4.00 2.26
C GLY A 154 -22.05 -2.65 2.45
N PRO A 155 -22.65 -2.08 1.40
CA PRO A 155 -23.38 -0.81 1.48
C PRO A 155 -24.48 -0.82 2.53
#